data_AF-A0A7S2X9R1-F1
#
_entry.id   AF-A0A7S2X9R1-F1
#
_cell.length_a   1.000
_cell.length_b   1.000
_cell.length_c   1.000
_cell.angle_alpha   90.00
_cell.angle_beta   90.00
_cell.angle_gamma   90.00
#
_symmetry.space_group_name_H-M   'P 1'
#
loop_
_entity.id
_entity.type
_entity.pdbx_description
1 polymer ?
#
loop_
_entity_poly.entity_id
_entity_poly.type
_entity_poly.pdbx_seq_one_letter_code
_entity_poly.pdbx_strand_id
1 'polypeptide(L)'
;GTAHIHVPTASHISMKLAYVLIIAALLGLSDAAWKNKDDLGALNATESRRPTDAVSQLEALVTKDTPKGRDKILDDMEVMCEDLYEGCVLDPSCEEALYKAIDHPHQWPSDTSPGHAKAQHLMDNCDKTESDGSSALERSRETAKKFDQTLQQKNHRHSPHRHNPHRHNPHSHRPHSHTPFPTPAPTYLDSFTMIFISDVEVDYRDHTSNNAKRMIESIKNLKNKGYKFSNGQLIDPKIVVHGGDNTDWVYGNRDDGGFSKVWQQLYDAGIPMISSMGNHDFSYGSSGHGSSKQWDKDPGQNFVSKSINAAKGKGVKHLGSAGPKYDYSGTHHYVEFRGVRFALFSLGPYAPSYNSATGTRDNGVDQQTAFEALIDTSKPTIITAHYTYSGWRSYSYPSGSTNTYYNNFKFNFLSKFSAGSAWFNGHTHTEHRTSISGTNFKAYTAPYPWAKKGSEAKGFFAVQISPTKGVIEVKTLKPEYWCKSKGSLCGIGTTCKDCCLDWDSSGTTRYEYWYSKALTACGKEPCWGDGTICGIGNSCNACCNSQTYWYGKAFTACGKEPCWGKNTACGAGTTCNACCNGYHWSWSHFFTVCK
;
A
#
# COMPACT_ATOMS: atom_id res chain seq x y z
N GLY A 1 -23.09 31.53 -48.87
CA GLY A 1 -22.13 30.58 -49.45
C GLY A 1 -21.29 30.00 -48.33
N THR A 2 -21.74 28.89 -47.77
CA THR A 2 -21.12 28.14 -46.68
C THR A 2 -20.18 27.10 -47.27
N ALA A 3 -18.87 27.22 -47.01
CA ALA A 3 -17.91 26.18 -47.35
C ALA A 3 -17.83 25.19 -46.18
N HIS A 4 -18.38 23.99 -46.38
CA HIS A 4 -18.19 22.85 -45.51
C HIS A 4 -16.78 22.28 -45.73
N ILE A 5 -15.94 22.32 -44.69
CA ILE A 5 -14.73 21.49 -44.64
C ILE A 5 -15.14 20.13 -44.08
N HIS A 6 -14.99 19.10 -44.92
CA HIS A 6 -15.20 17.71 -44.56
C HIS A 6 -13.95 17.22 -43.81
N VAL A 7 -14.08 16.90 -42.52
CA VAL A 7 -13.03 16.23 -41.74
C VAL A 7 -13.33 14.73 -41.77
N PRO A 8 -12.47 13.89 -42.36
CA PRO A 8 -12.64 12.44 -42.27
C PRO A 8 -12.27 11.97 -40.86
N THR A 9 -13.10 11.09 -40.32
CA THR A 9 -12.80 10.32 -39.10
C THR A 9 -11.60 9.41 -39.36
N ALA A 10 -10.45 9.74 -38.78
CA ALA A 10 -9.27 8.89 -38.74
C ALA A 10 -8.95 8.50 -37.29
N SER A 11 -9.28 7.26 -36.96
CA SER A 11 -8.71 6.49 -35.86
C SER A 11 -7.21 6.30 -36.05
N HIS A 12 -6.45 6.31 -34.95
CA HIS A 12 -5.00 6.05 -34.86
C HIS A 12 -4.06 7.12 -35.46
N ILE A 13 -4.04 8.30 -34.84
CA ILE A 13 -2.79 9.08 -34.75
C ILE A 13 -2.15 8.70 -33.41
N SER A 14 -0.98 8.09 -33.49
CA SER A 14 -0.31 7.38 -32.41
C SER A 14 0.14 8.28 -31.26
N MET A 15 0.04 7.75 -30.04
CA MET A 15 0.65 8.19 -28.76
C MET A 15 2.08 8.73 -28.89
N LYS A 16 2.81 8.31 -29.94
CA LYS A 16 4.16 8.75 -30.29
C LYS A 16 4.27 10.24 -30.64
N LEU A 17 3.26 10.82 -31.31
CA LEU A 17 3.28 12.24 -31.64
C LEU A 17 3.02 13.09 -30.39
N ALA A 18 2.15 12.63 -29.50
CA ALA A 18 1.95 13.25 -28.19
C ALA A 18 3.22 13.18 -27.33
N TYR A 19 3.94 12.06 -27.36
CA TYR A 19 5.19 11.88 -26.62
C TYR A 19 6.31 12.82 -27.11
N VAL A 20 6.46 12.97 -28.42
CA VAL A 20 7.43 13.90 -29.01
C VAL A 20 7.09 15.36 -28.69
N LEU A 21 5.80 15.72 -28.70
CA LEU A 21 5.34 17.06 -28.33
C LEU A 21 5.52 17.35 -26.83
N ILE A 22 5.33 16.35 -25.97
CA ILE A 22 5.58 16.45 -24.53
C ILE A 22 7.08 16.63 -24.26
N ILE A 23 7.95 15.86 -24.92
CA ILE A 23 9.41 16.01 -24.80
C ILE A 23 9.86 17.39 -25.31
N ALA A 24 9.34 17.85 -26.45
CA ALA A 24 9.69 19.17 -26.99
C ALA A 24 9.24 20.32 -26.05
N ALA A 25 8.07 20.18 -25.40
CA ALA A 25 7.58 21.15 -24.43
C ALA A 25 8.39 21.12 -23.12
N LEU A 26 8.80 19.94 -22.64
CA LEU A 26 9.60 19.77 -21.44
C LEU A 26 11.05 20.26 -21.61
N LEU A 27 11.59 20.21 -22.83
CA LEU A 27 12.94 20.71 -23.15
C LEU A 27 12.99 22.24 -23.39
N GLY A 28 11.87 22.96 -23.26
CA GLY A 28 11.85 24.42 -23.30
C GLY A 28 12.31 25.04 -24.63
N LEU A 29 12.11 24.34 -25.75
CA LEU A 29 12.43 24.86 -27.09
C LEU A 29 11.52 26.04 -27.42
N SER A 30 12.06 27.25 -27.44
CA SER A 30 11.32 28.47 -27.79
C SER A 30 11.21 28.66 -29.31
N ASP A 31 10.24 29.49 -29.73
CA ASP A 31 9.88 29.83 -31.13
C ASP A 31 11.04 30.32 -32.02
N ALA A 32 12.25 30.52 -31.49
CA ALA A 32 13.42 30.95 -32.25
C ALA A 32 14.04 29.85 -33.14
N ALA A 33 13.74 28.57 -32.90
CA ALA A 33 14.31 27.45 -33.67
C ALA A 33 13.59 27.15 -35.01
N TRP A 34 12.52 27.86 -35.34
CA TRP A 34 11.59 27.49 -36.43
C TRP A 34 11.61 28.46 -37.64
N LYS A 35 12.77 29.03 -37.99
CA LYS A 35 12.84 30.04 -39.07
C LYS A 35 13.63 29.68 -40.33
N ASN A 36 14.15 28.47 -40.51
CA ASN A 36 14.72 28.08 -41.80
C ASN A 36 13.98 26.92 -42.45
N LYS A 37 13.44 27.18 -43.63
CA LYS A 37 12.58 26.28 -44.41
C LYS A 37 13.38 25.23 -45.20
N ASP A 38 14.71 25.32 -45.16
CA ASP A 38 15.61 24.52 -45.99
C ASP A 38 16.12 23.23 -45.29
N ASP A 39 15.93 23.09 -43.97
CA ASP A 39 16.34 21.87 -43.25
C ASP A 39 15.27 20.76 -43.22
N LEU A 40 14.08 21.01 -43.78
CA LEU A 40 12.99 20.02 -43.89
C LEU A 40 13.05 19.16 -45.15
N GLY A 41 14.09 19.33 -45.99
CA GLY A 41 14.26 18.59 -47.25
C GLY A 41 14.81 17.16 -47.12
N ALA A 42 15.23 16.72 -45.93
CA ALA A 42 15.97 15.45 -45.78
C ALA A 42 15.20 14.30 -45.11
N LEU A 43 13.92 14.47 -44.75
CA LEU A 43 13.08 13.38 -44.26
C LEU A 43 12.16 12.86 -45.37
N ASN A 44 12.77 12.22 -46.36
CA ASN A 44 12.00 11.49 -47.36
C ASN A 44 11.56 10.15 -46.77
N ALA A 45 10.27 10.09 -46.44
CA ALA A 45 9.61 8.93 -45.84
C ALA A 45 9.35 7.85 -46.88
N THR A 46 10.36 7.05 -47.19
CA THR A 46 10.20 5.70 -47.73
C THR A 46 11.44 4.89 -47.38
N GLU A 47 11.24 3.82 -46.61
CA GLU A 47 12.21 2.79 -46.22
C GLU A 47 13.10 3.04 -44.99
N SER A 48 12.52 2.97 -43.78
CA SER A 48 13.21 2.27 -42.68
C SER A 48 12.19 1.55 -41.79
N ARG A 49 12.39 0.25 -41.58
CA ARG A 49 11.50 -0.66 -40.83
C ARG A 49 12.08 -1.08 -39.46
N ARG A 50 13.09 -0.40 -38.90
CA ARG A 50 13.69 -0.83 -37.62
C ARG A 50 13.83 0.30 -36.59
N PRO A 51 13.49 0.04 -35.29
CA PRO A 51 13.56 1.03 -34.20
C PRO A 51 14.96 1.58 -33.89
N THR A 52 16.02 0.92 -34.35
CA THR A 52 17.41 1.28 -34.05
C THR A 52 17.85 2.59 -34.71
N ASP A 53 17.24 2.99 -35.83
CA ASP A 53 17.73 4.11 -36.63
C ASP A 53 17.31 5.47 -36.05
N ALA A 54 16.22 5.52 -35.28
CA ALA A 54 15.74 6.73 -34.62
C ALA A 54 16.62 7.12 -33.41
N VAL A 55 17.18 6.11 -32.71
CA VAL A 55 18.09 6.31 -31.59
C VAL A 55 19.44 6.84 -32.09
N SER A 56 19.98 6.29 -33.18
CA SER A 56 21.23 6.77 -33.78
C SER A 56 21.13 8.19 -34.33
N GLN A 57 19.95 8.62 -34.80
CA GLN A 57 19.72 10.01 -35.24
C GLN A 57 19.60 10.99 -34.06
N LEU A 58 19.07 10.54 -32.92
CA LEU A 58 19.06 11.32 -31.67
C LEU A 58 20.47 11.45 -31.07
N GLU A 59 21.28 10.39 -31.12
CA GLU A 59 22.70 10.43 -30.70
C GLU A 59 23.55 11.39 -31.55
N ALA A 60 23.25 11.50 -32.85
CA ALA A 60 23.92 12.43 -33.76
C ALA A 60 23.56 13.91 -33.50
N LEU A 61 22.40 14.18 -32.90
CA LEU A 61 21.97 15.53 -32.50
C LEU A 61 22.52 15.93 -31.13
N VAL A 62 22.70 14.99 -30.21
CA VAL A 62 23.25 15.24 -28.86
C VAL A 62 24.77 15.42 -28.87
N THR A 63 25.48 14.90 -29.88
CA THR A 63 26.96 14.99 -29.99
C THR A 63 27.48 16.29 -30.61
N LYS A 64 26.59 17.21 -31.00
CA LYS A 64 26.96 18.54 -31.50
C LYS A 64 26.31 19.65 -30.67
N ASP A 65 26.79 19.89 -29.44
CA ASP A 65 26.98 21.26 -28.92
C ASP A 65 27.64 21.33 -27.53
N THR A 66 28.21 22.51 -27.25
CA THR A 66 29.23 22.86 -26.24
C THR A 66 28.96 22.54 -24.75
N PRO A 67 30.02 22.54 -23.88
CA PRO A 67 29.96 22.13 -22.46
C PRO A 67 28.92 22.80 -21.57
N LYS A 68 28.35 23.94 -21.96
CA LYS A 68 27.35 24.67 -21.15
C LYS A 68 25.95 24.03 -21.14
N GLY A 69 25.64 23.14 -22.09
CA GLY A 69 24.38 22.39 -22.08
C GLY A 69 24.35 21.25 -21.05
N ARG A 70 25.53 20.76 -20.64
CA ARG A 70 25.67 19.59 -19.76
C ARG A 70 25.33 19.89 -18.31
N ASP A 71 25.66 21.07 -17.83
CA ASP A 71 25.39 21.48 -16.45
C ASP A 71 23.90 21.79 -16.22
N LYS A 72 23.21 22.31 -17.24
CA LYS A 72 21.75 22.55 -17.17
C LYS A 72 20.94 21.26 -17.14
N ILE A 73 21.37 20.22 -17.87
CA ILE A 73 20.74 18.90 -17.84
C ILE A 73 20.90 18.24 -16.47
N LEU A 74 22.03 18.47 -15.78
CA LEU A 74 22.27 17.94 -14.44
C LEU A 74 21.48 18.68 -13.36
N ASP A 75 21.27 19.99 -13.51
CA ASP A 75 20.40 20.77 -12.61
C ASP A 75 18.91 20.45 -12.85
N ASP A 76 18.48 20.17 -14.09
CA ASP A 76 17.10 19.76 -14.40
C ASP A 76 16.80 18.32 -13.92
N MET A 77 17.82 17.45 -13.77
CA MET A 77 17.69 16.11 -13.18
C MET A 77 17.52 16.12 -11.65
N GLU A 78 17.88 17.21 -10.97
CA GLU A 78 17.67 17.41 -9.52
C GLU A 78 16.17 17.52 -9.15
N VAL A 79 15.32 17.84 -10.13
CA VAL A 79 13.86 18.01 -9.96
C VAL A 79 13.07 16.74 -10.33
N MET A 80 13.66 15.74 -10.99
CA MET A 80 12.95 14.58 -11.54
C MET A 80 13.02 13.29 -10.70
N CYS A 81 13.69 13.30 -9.53
CA CYS A 81 13.98 12.06 -8.79
C CYS A 81 12.77 11.41 -8.08
N GLU A 82 11.66 12.11 -7.84
CA GLU A 82 10.48 11.51 -7.19
C GLU A 82 9.55 10.77 -8.18
N ASP A 83 9.36 11.29 -9.40
CA ASP A 83 8.41 10.71 -10.37
C ASP A 83 8.99 9.52 -11.17
N LEU A 84 10.31 9.48 -11.37
CA LEU A 84 10.95 8.39 -12.13
C LEU A 84 11.08 7.10 -11.32
N TYR A 85 11.18 7.17 -9.99
CA TYR A 85 11.36 5.96 -9.16
C TYR A 85 10.06 5.14 -9.06
N GLU A 86 8.90 5.78 -8.95
CA GLU A 86 7.61 5.08 -8.94
C GLU A 86 7.18 4.63 -10.35
N GLY A 87 7.57 5.36 -11.40
CA GLY A 87 7.26 5.02 -12.79
C GLY A 87 8.14 3.91 -13.40
N CYS A 88 9.45 3.91 -13.11
CA CYS A 88 10.39 2.95 -13.72
C CYS A 88 10.24 1.51 -13.21
N VAL A 89 9.64 1.30 -12.04
CA VAL A 89 9.33 -0.04 -11.50
C VAL A 89 8.23 -0.76 -12.32
N LEU A 90 7.56 -0.04 -13.25
CA LEU A 90 6.38 -0.53 -13.96
C LEU A 90 6.60 -0.88 -15.45
N ASP A 91 7.78 -0.63 -16.04
CA ASP A 91 8.07 -0.91 -17.46
C ASP A 91 9.33 -1.80 -17.67
N PRO A 92 9.18 -3.02 -18.22
CA PRO A 92 10.30 -3.94 -18.50
C PRO A 92 11.37 -3.40 -19.46
N SER A 93 11.03 -2.43 -20.32
CA SER A 93 11.99 -1.83 -21.26
C SER A 93 12.90 -0.80 -20.60
N CYS A 94 12.43 -0.18 -19.51
CA CYS A 94 13.21 0.73 -18.67
C CYS A 94 14.17 -0.06 -17.77
N GLU A 95 13.74 -1.24 -17.31
CA GLU A 95 14.57 -2.19 -16.57
C GLU A 95 15.82 -2.58 -17.38
N GLU A 96 15.69 -2.94 -18.66
CA GLU A 96 16.83 -3.31 -19.53
C GLU A 96 17.80 -2.14 -19.81
N ALA A 97 17.28 -0.91 -19.93
CA ALA A 97 18.09 0.29 -20.13
C ALA A 97 18.89 0.67 -18.87
N LEU A 98 18.28 0.56 -17.70
CA LEU A 98 18.93 0.75 -16.40
C LEU A 98 19.99 -0.35 -16.16
N TYR A 99 19.70 -1.59 -16.58
CA TYR A 99 20.65 -2.71 -16.53
C TYR A 99 21.92 -2.44 -17.37
N LYS A 100 21.79 -1.89 -18.58
CA LYS A 100 22.95 -1.54 -19.43
C LYS A 100 23.77 -0.37 -18.88
N ALA A 101 23.14 0.55 -18.14
CA ALA A 101 23.83 1.66 -17.50
C ALA A 101 24.65 1.23 -16.26
N ILE A 102 24.20 0.18 -15.56
CA ILE A 102 24.86 -0.34 -14.34
C ILE A 102 26.00 -1.31 -14.65
N ASP A 103 25.96 -2.04 -15.78
CA ASP A 103 26.89 -3.15 -16.09
C ASP A 103 28.28 -2.71 -16.62
N HIS A 104 28.52 -1.40 -16.83
CA HIS A 104 29.79 -0.87 -17.36
C HIS A 104 30.44 0.25 -16.53
N PRO A 105 30.64 0.11 -15.20
CA PRO A 105 31.27 1.15 -14.38
C PRO A 105 32.79 1.29 -14.65
N HIS A 106 33.42 0.33 -15.34
CA HIS A 106 34.86 0.31 -15.60
C HIS A 106 35.33 1.25 -16.73
N GLN A 107 34.46 2.06 -17.31
CA GLN A 107 34.84 3.10 -18.28
C GLN A 107 35.00 4.50 -17.65
N TRP A 108 34.88 4.63 -16.33
CA TRP A 108 35.11 5.90 -15.63
C TRP A 108 36.49 5.91 -14.97
N PRO A 109 37.33 6.94 -15.23
CA PRO A 109 38.65 7.01 -14.61
C PRO A 109 38.52 7.26 -13.10
N SER A 110 39.36 6.54 -12.35
CA SER A 110 39.44 6.50 -10.89
C SER A 110 39.56 7.88 -10.21
N ASP A 111 38.85 8.00 -9.09
CA ASP A 111 39.01 8.90 -7.94
C ASP A 111 39.93 10.11 -8.09
N THR A 112 39.30 11.23 -8.45
CA THR A 112 39.35 12.54 -7.74
C THR A 112 38.38 13.56 -8.39
N SER A 113 37.38 13.13 -9.16
CA SER A 113 36.55 14.09 -9.89
C SER A 113 35.44 14.68 -8.98
N PRO A 114 35.16 16.00 -9.10
CA PRO A 114 34.10 16.68 -8.35
C PRO A 114 32.70 16.04 -8.49
N GLY A 115 32.48 15.22 -9.52
CA GLY A 115 31.22 14.52 -9.75
C GLY A 115 30.91 13.42 -8.71
N HIS A 116 31.94 12.75 -8.17
CA HIS A 116 31.73 11.66 -7.20
C HIS A 116 31.23 12.22 -5.84
N ALA A 117 31.78 13.35 -5.40
CA ALA A 117 31.35 14.04 -4.18
C ALA A 117 29.92 14.62 -4.31
N LYS A 118 29.53 15.09 -5.50
CA LYS A 118 28.18 15.62 -5.75
C LYS A 118 27.12 14.50 -5.80
N ALA A 119 27.46 13.33 -6.33
CA ALA A 119 26.58 12.15 -6.33
C ALA A 119 26.36 11.59 -4.91
N GLN A 120 27.41 11.55 -4.08
CA GLN A 120 27.28 11.11 -2.68
C GLN A 120 26.45 12.12 -1.85
N HIS A 121 26.62 13.43 -2.09
CA HIS A 121 25.83 14.46 -1.41
C HIS A 121 24.34 14.42 -1.78
N LEU A 122 24.00 14.07 -3.02
CA LEU A 122 22.61 13.89 -3.47
C LEU A 122 21.94 12.67 -2.82
N MET A 123 22.68 11.56 -2.67
CA MET A 123 22.17 10.37 -1.97
C MET A 123 21.92 10.64 -0.47
N ASP A 124 22.80 11.40 0.18
CA ASP A 124 22.67 11.78 1.60
C ASP A 124 21.53 12.78 1.89
N ASN A 125 21.02 13.47 0.86
CA ASN A 125 19.91 14.43 0.97
C ASN A 125 18.53 13.81 0.69
N CYS A 126 18.45 12.75 -0.13
CA CYS A 126 17.20 12.00 -0.32
C CYS A 126 16.72 11.30 0.96
N ASP A 127 17.62 10.96 1.89
CA ASP A 127 17.27 10.36 3.19
C ASP A 127 16.70 11.36 4.22
N LYS A 128 16.67 12.67 3.93
CA LYS A 128 16.30 13.72 4.91
C LYS A 128 14.96 14.41 4.66
N THR A 129 14.30 14.18 3.53
CA THR A 129 13.05 14.87 3.18
C THR A 129 11.81 14.00 3.40
N GLU A 130 11.52 13.65 4.66
CA GLU A 130 10.25 13.01 5.06
C GLU A 130 9.25 13.99 5.73
N SER A 131 9.56 15.29 5.87
CA SER A 131 8.76 16.18 6.74
C SER A 131 7.83 17.21 6.08
N ASP A 132 7.85 17.48 4.76
CA ASP A 132 7.11 18.66 4.22
C ASP A 132 6.28 18.45 2.93
N GLY A 133 5.65 17.29 2.75
CA GLY A 133 4.80 16.97 1.60
C GLY A 133 3.40 17.63 1.53
N SER A 134 3.13 18.72 2.27
CA SER A 134 1.75 19.23 2.42
C SER A 134 1.21 20.03 1.22
N SER A 135 2.08 20.73 0.47
CA SER A 135 1.61 21.70 -0.53
C SER A 135 1.23 21.11 -1.90
N ALA A 136 1.82 19.99 -2.31
CA ALA A 136 1.53 19.34 -3.58
C ALA A 136 0.19 18.58 -3.55
N LEU A 137 -0.11 17.92 -2.42
CA LEU A 137 -1.34 17.16 -2.22
C LEU A 137 -2.58 18.06 -2.22
N GLU A 138 -2.45 19.29 -1.72
CA GLU A 138 -3.55 20.26 -1.65
C GLU A 138 -3.94 20.78 -3.04
N ARG A 139 -2.97 21.02 -3.92
CA ARG A 139 -3.20 21.41 -5.33
C ARG A 139 -3.88 20.32 -6.16
N SER A 140 -3.54 19.05 -5.93
CA SER A 140 -4.20 17.92 -6.61
C SER A 140 -5.66 17.72 -6.15
N ARG A 141 -5.95 17.94 -4.86
CA ARG A 141 -7.33 17.89 -4.32
C ARG A 141 -8.22 18.99 -4.87
N GLU A 142 -7.67 20.18 -5.06
CA GLU A 142 -8.41 21.32 -5.61
C GLU A 142 -8.74 21.12 -7.11
N THR A 143 -7.83 20.47 -7.85
CA THR A 143 -8.03 20.10 -9.26
C THR A 143 -9.10 19.01 -9.41
N ALA A 144 -9.10 17.99 -8.54
CA ALA A 144 -10.13 16.94 -8.54
C ALA A 144 -11.54 17.49 -8.21
N LYS A 145 -11.64 18.45 -7.28
CA LYS A 145 -12.91 19.13 -6.96
C LYS A 145 -13.47 19.93 -8.14
N LYS A 146 -12.61 20.59 -8.93
CA LYS A 146 -13.03 21.34 -10.13
C LYS A 146 -13.54 20.40 -11.23
N PHE A 147 -12.95 19.21 -11.35
CA PHE A 147 -13.39 18.21 -12.32
C PHE A 147 -14.78 17.64 -11.99
N ASP A 148 -15.04 17.33 -10.70
CA ASP A 148 -16.32 16.78 -10.25
C ASP A 148 -17.47 17.79 -10.32
N GLN A 149 -17.18 19.07 -10.04
CA GLN A 149 -18.15 20.17 -10.24
C GLN A 149 -18.55 20.36 -11.71
N THR A 150 -17.63 20.07 -12.64
CA THR A 150 -17.89 20.16 -14.09
C THR A 150 -18.76 19.00 -14.60
N LEU A 151 -18.68 17.84 -13.95
CA LEU A 151 -19.53 16.67 -14.23
C LEU A 151 -20.96 16.84 -13.71
N GLN A 152 -21.15 17.47 -12.54
CA GLN A 152 -22.47 17.69 -11.96
C GLN A 152 -23.30 18.75 -12.69
N GLN A 153 -22.68 19.70 -13.40
CA GLN A 153 -23.39 20.72 -14.18
C GLN A 153 -24.01 20.20 -15.50
N LYS A 154 -23.69 18.97 -15.94
CA LYS A 154 -24.20 18.42 -17.22
C LYS A 154 -25.44 17.54 -17.11
N ASN A 155 -25.94 17.27 -15.91
CA ASN A 155 -27.15 16.48 -15.72
C ASN A 155 -28.27 17.33 -15.13
N HIS A 156 -29.22 17.74 -15.98
CA HIS A 156 -30.68 17.71 -15.73
C HIS A 156 -31.43 18.48 -16.84
N ARG A 157 -32.35 17.79 -17.53
CA ARG A 157 -33.72 18.25 -17.89
C ARG A 157 -34.40 17.20 -18.79
N HIS A 158 -35.42 16.54 -18.26
CA HIS A 158 -36.49 15.99 -19.10
C HIS A 158 -37.84 16.47 -18.57
N SER A 159 -38.59 17.14 -19.44
CA SER A 159 -39.97 17.56 -19.22
C SER A 159 -40.92 16.35 -19.29
N PRO A 160 -42.04 16.37 -18.56
CA PRO A 160 -43.06 15.33 -18.66
C PRO A 160 -43.93 15.55 -19.89
N HIS A 161 -44.12 14.52 -20.72
CA HIS A 161 -45.11 14.50 -21.79
C HIS A 161 -46.30 13.61 -21.42
N ARG A 162 -47.51 14.10 -21.76
CA ARG A 162 -48.79 13.39 -21.62
C ARG A 162 -48.97 12.39 -22.76
N HIS A 163 -49.59 11.24 -22.45
CA HIS A 163 -49.99 10.24 -23.45
C HIS A 163 -51.40 10.49 -24.00
N ASN A 164 -51.54 10.33 -25.31
CA ASN A 164 -52.81 10.27 -26.04
C ASN A 164 -52.99 8.82 -26.56
N PRO A 165 -54.17 8.18 -26.45
CA PRO A 165 -54.32 6.79 -26.87
C PRO A 165 -54.67 6.70 -28.37
N HIS A 166 -53.86 5.98 -29.14
CA HIS A 166 -54.21 5.56 -30.50
C HIS A 166 -54.04 4.05 -30.71
N ARG A 167 -54.87 3.58 -31.65
CA ARG A 167 -55.22 2.19 -31.98
C ARG A 167 -54.04 1.40 -32.55
N HIS A 168 -54.07 0.09 -32.30
CA HIS A 168 -53.09 -0.89 -32.80
C HIS A 168 -53.29 -1.22 -34.27
N ASN A 169 -52.20 -1.20 -35.03
CA ASN A 169 -52.02 -1.85 -36.33
C ASN A 169 -51.17 -3.12 -36.09
N PRO A 170 -51.50 -4.30 -36.66
CA PRO A 170 -50.74 -5.52 -36.39
C PRO A 170 -49.39 -5.49 -37.11
N HIS A 171 -48.30 -5.59 -36.35
CA HIS A 171 -46.95 -5.73 -36.90
C HIS A 171 -46.48 -7.19 -36.86
N SER A 172 -45.84 -7.58 -37.95
CA SER A 172 -45.07 -8.82 -38.12
C SER A 172 -43.96 -8.95 -37.08
N HIS A 173 -43.90 -10.11 -36.42
CA HIS A 173 -42.83 -10.44 -35.47
C HIS A 173 -41.56 -10.84 -36.22
N ARG A 174 -40.51 -10.01 -36.10
CA ARG A 174 -39.12 -10.48 -36.29
C ARG A 174 -38.77 -11.39 -35.11
N PRO A 175 -38.21 -12.59 -35.34
CA PRO A 175 -37.71 -13.44 -34.26
C PRO A 175 -36.67 -12.66 -33.45
N HIS A 176 -36.91 -12.49 -32.15
CA HIS A 176 -35.92 -11.93 -31.26
C HIS A 176 -34.75 -12.92 -31.17
N SER A 177 -33.53 -12.43 -31.42
CA SER A 177 -32.31 -13.15 -31.10
C SER A 177 -32.33 -13.44 -29.60
N HIS A 178 -32.56 -14.70 -29.23
CA HIS A 178 -32.37 -15.15 -27.85
C HIS A 178 -30.88 -14.98 -27.56
N THR A 179 -30.53 -14.06 -26.66
CA THR A 179 -29.22 -14.07 -26.04
C THR A 179 -29.04 -15.48 -25.45
N PRO A 180 -27.99 -16.22 -25.86
CA PRO A 180 -27.77 -17.56 -25.34
C PRO A 180 -27.76 -17.47 -23.82
N PHE A 181 -28.55 -18.33 -23.16
CA PHE A 181 -28.55 -18.44 -21.72
C PHE A 181 -27.09 -18.53 -21.25
N PRO A 182 -26.67 -17.70 -20.27
CA PRO A 182 -25.31 -17.75 -19.78
C PRO A 182 -25.01 -19.18 -19.36
N THR A 183 -24.07 -19.82 -20.07
CA THR A 183 -23.60 -21.15 -19.74
C THR A 183 -23.20 -21.13 -18.27
N PRO A 184 -23.70 -22.04 -17.42
CA PRO A 184 -23.34 -22.08 -16.02
C PRO A 184 -21.82 -22.06 -15.90
N ALA A 185 -21.29 -21.17 -15.06
CA ALA A 185 -19.86 -21.10 -14.82
C ALA A 185 -19.37 -22.48 -14.37
N PRO A 186 -18.22 -22.96 -14.86
CA PRO A 186 -17.71 -24.27 -14.49
C PRO A 186 -17.56 -24.36 -12.96
N THR A 187 -18.23 -25.35 -12.36
CA THR A 187 -18.12 -25.64 -10.93
C THR A 187 -16.90 -26.53 -10.69
N TYR A 188 -15.88 -25.99 -10.03
CA TYR A 188 -14.69 -26.75 -9.64
C TYR A 188 -15.00 -27.57 -8.38
N LEU A 189 -15.51 -28.79 -8.56
CA LEU A 189 -15.99 -29.65 -7.47
C LEU A 189 -14.91 -30.03 -6.44
N ASP A 190 -13.64 -30.04 -6.84
CA ASP A 190 -12.50 -30.34 -5.97
C ASP A 190 -11.89 -29.10 -5.30
N SER A 191 -12.45 -27.91 -5.55
CA SER A 191 -11.90 -26.66 -5.02
C SER A 191 -12.41 -26.32 -3.63
N PHE A 192 -11.61 -25.59 -2.87
CA PHE A 192 -11.93 -25.10 -1.54
C PHE A 192 -11.33 -23.72 -1.27
N THR A 193 -11.75 -23.08 -0.18
CA THR A 193 -11.25 -21.76 0.21
C THR A 193 -10.04 -21.88 1.11
N MET A 194 -8.93 -21.28 0.69
CA MET A 194 -7.82 -20.86 1.56
C MET A 194 -8.00 -19.38 1.90
N ILE A 195 -7.69 -18.99 3.13
CA ILE A 195 -7.48 -17.59 3.49
C ILE A 195 -5.99 -17.34 3.63
N PHE A 196 -5.47 -16.30 3.00
CA PHE A 196 -4.09 -15.86 3.16
C PHE A 196 -4.06 -14.48 3.81
N ILE A 197 -3.39 -14.36 4.95
CA ILE A 197 -3.23 -13.12 5.73
C ILE A 197 -1.76 -13.02 6.15
N SER A 198 -1.25 -11.81 6.34
CA SER A 198 0.11 -11.57 6.82
C SER A 198 0.10 -10.32 7.70
N ASP A 199 1.19 -10.08 8.44
CA ASP A 199 1.41 -8.82 9.17
C ASP A 199 0.28 -8.56 10.20
N VAL A 200 -0.11 -9.63 10.92
CA VAL A 200 -1.13 -9.55 11.96
C VAL A 200 -0.61 -8.76 13.16
N GLU A 201 0.69 -8.79 13.43
CA GLU A 201 1.35 -7.90 14.41
C GLU A 201 0.64 -7.88 15.78
N VAL A 202 0.33 -9.06 16.33
CA VAL A 202 -0.28 -9.25 17.64
C VAL A 202 0.53 -8.54 18.73
N ASP A 203 -0.13 -7.65 19.45
CA ASP A 203 0.43 -6.80 20.51
C ASP A 203 1.58 -5.89 20.02
N TYR A 204 1.55 -5.48 18.75
CA TYR A 204 2.51 -4.57 18.14
C TYR A 204 1.80 -3.43 17.37
N ARG A 205 2.45 -2.26 17.27
CA ARG A 205 1.89 -1.03 16.66
C ARG A 205 0.45 -0.72 17.08
N ASP A 206 0.21 -0.83 18.39
CA ASP A 206 -1.08 -0.64 19.06
C ASP A 206 -2.18 -1.67 18.70
N HIS A 207 -1.87 -2.72 17.94
CA HIS A 207 -2.77 -3.82 17.64
C HIS A 207 -2.83 -4.82 18.80
N THR A 208 -3.80 -4.67 19.71
CA THR A 208 -3.91 -5.62 20.84
C THR A 208 -4.30 -7.03 20.37
N SER A 209 -3.93 -8.03 21.16
CA SER A 209 -4.41 -9.43 21.07
C SER A 209 -5.92 -9.52 20.89
N ASN A 210 -6.71 -8.63 21.50
CA ASN A 210 -8.17 -8.64 21.33
C ASN A 210 -8.60 -8.21 19.91
N ASN A 211 -7.90 -7.24 19.29
CA ASN A 211 -8.18 -6.86 17.91
C ASN A 211 -7.82 -8.00 16.96
N ALA A 212 -6.63 -8.59 17.15
CA ALA A 212 -6.19 -9.72 16.35
C ALA A 212 -7.18 -10.89 16.49
N LYS A 213 -7.60 -11.20 17.71
CA LYS A 213 -8.63 -12.23 17.97
C LYS A 213 -9.92 -11.95 17.22
N ARG A 214 -10.44 -10.72 17.22
CA ARG A 214 -11.68 -10.36 16.51
C ARG A 214 -11.51 -10.41 14.99
N MET A 215 -10.36 -10.03 14.48
CA MET A 215 -10.04 -10.17 13.06
C MET A 215 -10.03 -11.65 12.64
N ILE A 216 -9.35 -12.51 13.40
CA ILE A 216 -9.33 -13.95 13.13
C ILE A 216 -10.73 -14.56 13.30
N GLU A 217 -11.53 -14.06 14.24
CA GLU A 217 -12.94 -14.42 14.36
C GLU A 217 -13.77 -14.01 13.14
N SER A 218 -13.50 -12.85 12.54
CA SER A 218 -14.16 -12.44 11.30
C SER A 218 -13.84 -13.39 10.14
N ILE A 219 -12.59 -13.87 10.06
CA ILE A 219 -12.14 -14.88 9.07
C ILE A 219 -12.88 -16.20 9.32
N LYS A 220 -12.86 -16.70 10.56
CA LYS A 220 -13.56 -17.93 10.98
C LYS A 220 -15.04 -17.94 10.56
N ASN A 221 -15.68 -16.78 10.58
CA ASN A 221 -17.12 -16.62 10.33
C ASN A 221 -17.47 -16.20 8.90
N LEU A 222 -16.53 -16.17 7.95
CA LEU A 222 -16.78 -15.71 6.57
C LEU A 222 -17.90 -16.46 5.85
N LYS A 223 -18.07 -17.76 6.13
CA LYS A 223 -19.17 -18.56 5.57
C LYS A 223 -20.53 -17.92 5.82
N ASN A 224 -20.74 -17.37 7.02
CA ASN A 224 -22.00 -16.77 7.44
C ASN A 224 -22.24 -15.40 6.80
N LYS A 225 -21.22 -14.79 6.21
CA LYS A 225 -21.31 -13.50 5.50
C LYS A 225 -21.83 -13.65 4.07
N GLY A 226 -21.86 -14.88 3.54
CA GLY A 226 -22.42 -15.15 2.21
C GLY A 226 -21.56 -14.62 1.05
N TYR A 227 -20.30 -14.26 1.29
CA TYR A 227 -19.36 -13.91 0.24
C TYR A 227 -19.16 -15.09 -0.72
N LYS A 228 -18.96 -14.79 -2.02
CA LYS A 228 -18.83 -15.81 -3.07
C LYS A 228 -17.68 -15.50 -4.01
N PHE A 229 -17.05 -16.55 -4.52
CA PHE A 229 -16.22 -16.50 -5.73
C PHE A 229 -17.06 -16.23 -6.96
N SER A 230 -16.41 -15.89 -8.08
CA SER A 230 -17.08 -15.50 -9.32
C SER A 230 -17.89 -16.65 -9.95
N ASN A 231 -17.56 -17.90 -9.62
CA ASN A 231 -18.36 -19.07 -9.99
C ASN A 231 -19.53 -19.37 -9.03
N GLY A 232 -19.81 -18.49 -8.06
CA GLY A 232 -20.89 -18.64 -7.09
C GLY A 232 -20.57 -19.50 -5.86
N GLN A 233 -19.39 -20.14 -5.79
CA GLN A 233 -18.96 -20.88 -4.61
C GLN A 233 -18.84 -19.96 -3.40
N LEU A 234 -19.45 -20.34 -2.28
CA LEU A 234 -19.32 -19.61 -1.02
C LEU A 234 -17.86 -19.62 -0.53
N ILE A 235 -17.42 -18.48 -0.02
CA ILE A 235 -16.14 -18.34 0.67
C ILE A 235 -16.30 -18.96 2.06
N ASP A 236 -15.89 -20.23 2.19
CA ASP A 236 -15.99 -21.05 3.40
C ASP A 236 -14.57 -21.54 3.77
N PRO A 237 -13.84 -20.82 4.62
CA PRO A 237 -12.44 -21.11 4.94
C PRO A 237 -12.22 -22.56 5.38
N LYS A 238 -11.32 -23.26 4.67
CA LYS A 238 -10.89 -24.62 5.01
C LYS A 238 -9.46 -24.69 5.52
N ILE A 239 -8.67 -23.65 5.28
CA ILE A 239 -7.34 -23.47 5.84
C ILE A 239 -7.04 -21.97 5.87
N VAL A 240 -6.28 -21.54 6.88
CA VAL A 240 -5.69 -20.21 6.95
C VAL A 240 -4.18 -20.34 6.82
N VAL A 241 -3.57 -19.56 5.94
CA VAL A 241 -2.12 -19.46 5.77
C VAL A 241 -1.71 -18.07 6.23
N HIS A 242 -0.81 -18.01 7.20
CA HIS A 242 -0.25 -16.78 7.74
C HIS A 242 1.14 -16.52 7.15
N GLY A 243 1.34 -15.35 6.55
CA GLY A 243 2.54 -14.95 5.81
C GLY A 243 3.75 -14.53 6.65
N GLY A 244 3.63 -14.48 7.98
CA GLY A 244 4.67 -13.97 8.88
C GLY A 244 4.32 -12.59 9.44
N ASP A 245 5.16 -12.10 10.35
CA ASP A 245 4.92 -10.91 11.18
C ASP A 245 3.66 -11.06 12.03
N ASN A 246 3.66 -12.16 12.78
CA ASN A 246 2.61 -12.47 13.73
C ASN A 246 2.73 -11.61 14.99
N THR A 247 3.93 -11.33 15.48
CA THR A 247 4.16 -10.42 16.61
C THR A 247 5.51 -9.72 16.42
N ASP A 248 5.77 -8.67 17.19
CA ASP A 248 7.11 -8.09 17.25
C ASP A 248 7.88 -8.70 18.42
N TRP A 249 9.07 -9.22 18.14
CA TRP A 249 9.91 -9.83 19.16
C TRP A 249 10.29 -8.89 20.31
N VAL A 250 10.60 -7.64 19.96
CA VAL A 250 11.14 -6.64 20.87
C VAL A 250 10.02 -6.11 21.77
N TYR A 251 8.85 -5.88 21.20
CA TYR A 251 7.74 -5.17 21.85
C TYR A 251 6.51 -6.04 22.18
N GLY A 252 6.39 -7.21 21.55
CA GLY A 252 5.24 -8.09 21.64
C GLY A 252 5.32 -9.13 22.77
N ASN A 253 4.20 -9.85 22.95
CA ASN A 253 4.10 -10.89 23.96
C ASN A 253 4.91 -12.14 23.56
N ARG A 254 5.98 -12.41 24.29
CA ARG A 254 6.93 -13.51 24.03
C ARG A 254 6.44 -14.89 24.44
N ASP A 255 5.34 -15.01 25.20
CA ASP A 255 4.93 -16.30 25.77
C ASP A 255 4.61 -17.36 24.69
N ASP A 256 3.79 -17.01 23.70
CA ASP A 256 3.35 -17.94 22.65
C ASP A 256 3.01 -17.27 21.31
N GLY A 257 3.43 -16.02 21.09
CA GLY A 257 3.08 -15.23 19.92
C GLY A 257 1.57 -14.99 19.79
N GLY A 258 0.80 -15.08 20.88
CA GLY A 258 -0.65 -14.97 20.82
C GLY A 258 -1.34 -16.19 20.21
N PHE A 259 -0.65 -17.32 20.03
CA PHE A 259 -1.25 -18.55 19.50
C PHE A 259 -2.54 -18.93 20.23
N SER A 260 -2.48 -19.02 21.56
CA SER A 260 -3.62 -19.45 22.38
C SER A 260 -4.70 -18.38 22.46
N LYS A 261 -4.31 -17.08 22.45
CA LYS A 261 -5.23 -15.94 22.61
C LYS A 261 -5.98 -15.59 21.32
N VAL A 262 -5.30 -15.70 20.18
CA VAL A 262 -5.76 -15.21 18.87
C VAL A 262 -6.13 -16.35 17.93
N TRP A 263 -5.23 -17.32 17.76
CA TRP A 263 -5.29 -18.28 16.66
C TRP A 263 -5.99 -19.60 17.01
N GLN A 264 -5.96 -20.01 18.28
CA GLN A 264 -6.56 -21.26 18.77
C GLN A 264 -8.01 -21.45 18.32
N GLN A 265 -8.78 -20.36 18.25
CA GLN A 265 -10.18 -20.38 17.82
C GLN A 265 -10.42 -20.94 16.41
N LEU A 266 -9.42 -20.87 15.51
CA LEU A 266 -9.54 -21.49 14.18
C LEU A 266 -9.49 -23.01 14.30
N TYR A 267 -8.54 -23.54 15.07
CA TYR A 267 -8.40 -24.97 15.30
C TYR A 267 -9.62 -25.53 16.05
N ASP A 268 -10.15 -24.79 17.02
CA ASP A 268 -11.38 -25.14 17.74
C ASP A 268 -12.58 -25.25 16.78
N ALA A 269 -12.64 -24.38 15.77
CA ALA A 269 -13.63 -24.42 14.70
C ALA A 269 -13.33 -25.44 13.59
N GLY A 270 -12.26 -26.23 13.72
CA GLY A 270 -11.86 -27.23 12.72
C GLY A 270 -11.18 -26.66 11.48
N ILE A 271 -10.72 -25.42 11.52
CA ILE A 271 -10.00 -24.74 10.45
C ILE A 271 -8.50 -24.75 10.79
N PRO A 272 -7.66 -25.59 10.14
CA PRO A 272 -6.23 -25.53 10.35
C PRO A 272 -5.67 -24.15 9.97
N MET A 273 -4.68 -23.70 10.73
CA MET A 273 -3.83 -22.57 10.36
C MET A 273 -2.38 -23.05 10.26
N ILE A 274 -1.64 -22.55 9.27
CA ILE A 274 -0.20 -22.75 9.14
C ILE A 274 0.46 -21.39 8.93
N SER A 275 1.66 -21.20 9.47
CA SER A 275 2.37 -19.92 9.42
C SER A 275 3.76 -20.05 8.78
N SER A 276 4.21 -19.00 8.11
CA SER A 276 5.63 -18.69 7.90
C SER A 276 6.12 -17.69 8.96
N MET A 277 7.40 -17.35 8.91
CA MET A 277 8.07 -16.41 9.81
C MET A 277 8.31 -15.09 9.08
N GLY A 278 8.03 -13.95 9.71
CA GLY A 278 8.38 -12.63 9.22
C GLY A 278 9.51 -11.97 10.00
N ASN A 279 9.95 -10.80 9.54
CA ASN A 279 11.10 -10.11 10.11
C ASN A 279 10.85 -9.50 11.50
N HIS A 280 9.59 -9.36 11.91
CA HIS A 280 9.21 -8.96 13.26
C HIS A 280 9.09 -10.16 14.20
N ASP A 281 8.94 -11.39 13.67
CA ASP A 281 8.79 -12.59 14.50
C ASP A 281 10.09 -13.03 15.21
N PHE A 282 11.23 -12.44 14.85
CA PHE A 282 12.55 -12.69 15.47
C PHE A 282 13.38 -11.39 15.50
N SER A 283 14.38 -11.30 16.38
CA SER A 283 15.24 -10.10 16.48
C SER A 283 16.71 -10.41 16.22
N TYR A 284 17.34 -9.68 15.32
CA TYR A 284 18.79 -9.68 15.22
C TYR A 284 19.38 -8.78 16.31
N GLY A 285 20.37 -9.28 17.07
CA GLY A 285 20.97 -8.59 18.23
C GLY A 285 21.74 -7.30 17.93
N SER A 286 21.28 -6.41 17.05
CA SER A 286 21.93 -5.14 16.71
C SER A 286 21.00 -3.93 16.64
N SER A 287 19.71 -4.04 16.99
CA SER A 287 18.81 -2.88 16.95
C SER A 287 19.03 -1.96 18.17
N GLY A 288 20.18 -1.28 18.22
CA GLY A 288 20.38 0.05 18.84
C GLY A 288 20.08 0.26 20.34
N HIS A 289 19.45 -0.67 21.04
CA HIS A 289 19.10 -0.55 22.45
C HIS A 289 20.18 -1.25 23.26
N GLY A 290 21.23 -0.49 23.57
CA GLY A 290 22.41 -0.96 24.28
C GLY A 290 22.06 -1.72 25.56
N SER A 291 22.13 -3.04 25.52
CA SER A 291 22.83 -3.87 26.52
C SER A 291 22.62 -5.35 26.19
N SER A 292 23.74 -6.01 25.85
CA SER A 292 23.89 -7.45 25.57
C SER A 292 23.11 -8.02 24.38
N LYS A 293 23.86 -8.57 23.42
CA LYS A 293 23.37 -9.40 22.31
C LYS A 293 22.79 -10.71 22.85
N GLN A 294 21.63 -10.67 23.49
CA GLN A 294 20.93 -11.89 23.85
C GLN A 294 20.10 -12.35 22.65
N TRP A 295 20.67 -13.32 21.93
CA TRP A 295 19.94 -14.16 21.00
C TRP A 295 19.00 -15.04 21.81
N ASP A 296 17.83 -14.48 22.12
CA ASP A 296 16.85 -15.18 22.93
C ASP A 296 16.09 -16.17 22.02
N LYS A 297 15.81 -17.38 22.54
CA LYS A 297 15.45 -18.55 21.73
C LYS A 297 14.05 -18.41 21.13
N ASP A 298 14.02 -17.86 19.93
CA ASP A 298 12.95 -17.67 18.94
C ASP A 298 11.50 -18.20 19.23
N PRO A 299 10.61 -17.49 19.98
CA PRO A 299 9.16 -17.46 19.82
C PRO A 299 8.58 -17.56 18.42
N GLY A 300 9.16 -16.96 17.38
CA GLY A 300 8.68 -17.04 16.00
C GLY A 300 8.76 -18.46 15.46
N GLN A 301 9.93 -19.11 15.58
CA GLN A 301 10.11 -20.52 15.23
C GLN A 301 9.18 -21.44 16.03
N ASN A 302 9.01 -21.16 17.32
CA ASN A 302 8.08 -21.90 18.17
C ASN A 302 6.63 -21.73 17.69
N PHE A 303 6.22 -20.52 17.32
CA PHE A 303 4.90 -20.24 16.78
C PHE A 303 4.63 -20.98 15.47
N VAL A 304 5.56 -20.92 14.51
CA VAL A 304 5.45 -21.62 13.22
C VAL A 304 5.33 -23.12 13.44
N SER A 305 6.24 -23.72 14.20
CA SER A 305 6.22 -25.16 14.50
C SER A 305 4.94 -25.58 15.24
N LYS A 306 4.48 -24.77 16.20
CA LYS A 306 3.24 -24.99 16.95
C LYS A 306 2.02 -24.95 16.02
N SER A 307 1.98 -24.02 15.06
CA SER A 307 0.89 -23.93 14.08
C SER A 307 0.79 -25.17 13.22
N ILE A 308 1.90 -25.64 12.65
CA ILE A 308 1.94 -26.82 11.80
C ILE A 308 1.58 -28.08 12.62
N ASN A 309 2.10 -28.20 13.84
CA ASN A 309 1.78 -29.33 14.72
C ASN A 309 0.30 -29.38 15.10
N ALA A 310 -0.31 -28.25 15.44
CA ALA A 310 -1.74 -28.17 15.70
C ALA A 310 -2.58 -28.50 14.45
N ALA A 311 -2.12 -28.09 13.27
CA ALA A 311 -2.79 -28.33 12.00
C ALA A 311 -2.79 -29.82 11.58
N LYS A 312 -1.83 -30.63 12.05
CA LYS A 312 -1.79 -32.09 11.78
C LYS A 312 -3.07 -32.79 12.21
N GLY A 313 -3.60 -32.45 13.40
CA GLY A 313 -4.86 -32.98 13.91
C GLY A 313 -6.11 -32.55 13.11
N LYS A 314 -5.94 -31.66 12.12
CA LYS A 314 -7.00 -31.13 11.26
C LYS A 314 -6.78 -31.48 9.78
N GLY A 315 -5.95 -32.49 9.50
CA GLY A 315 -5.77 -33.06 8.16
C GLY A 315 -4.61 -32.47 7.34
N VAL A 316 -3.81 -31.58 7.93
CA VAL A 316 -2.54 -31.15 7.31
C VAL A 316 -1.49 -32.25 7.45
N LYS A 317 -0.87 -32.68 6.36
CA LYS A 317 0.23 -33.65 6.37
C LYS A 317 1.55 -32.91 6.28
N HIS A 318 2.46 -33.15 7.22
CA HIS A 318 3.83 -32.64 7.14
C HIS A 318 4.66 -33.58 6.28
N LEU A 319 5.18 -33.08 5.16
CA LEU A 319 5.89 -33.86 4.15
C LEU A 319 7.40 -33.80 4.35
N GLY A 320 7.89 -32.68 4.92
CA GLY A 320 9.30 -32.48 5.20
C GLY A 320 9.57 -31.05 5.64
N SER A 321 10.79 -30.82 6.09
CA SER A 321 11.28 -29.51 6.49
C SER A 321 12.78 -29.42 6.28
N ALA A 322 13.28 -28.22 6.01
CA ALA A 322 14.70 -27.92 5.95
C ALA A 322 15.02 -26.85 6.98
N GLY A 323 15.75 -27.24 8.02
CA GLY A 323 16.20 -26.33 9.07
C GLY A 323 17.35 -25.43 8.63
N PRO A 324 17.58 -24.32 9.34
CA PRO A 324 18.75 -23.48 9.13
C PRO A 324 20.05 -24.21 9.44
N LYS A 325 21.18 -23.73 8.90
CA LYS A 325 22.51 -24.27 9.21
C LYS A 325 22.94 -23.98 10.64
N TYR A 326 22.67 -22.76 11.10
CA TYR A 326 22.94 -22.35 12.47
C TYR A 326 21.67 -22.31 13.32
N ASP A 327 21.85 -22.11 14.62
CA ASP A 327 20.79 -22.20 15.63
C ASP A 327 19.77 -21.05 15.59
N TYR A 328 20.00 -20.04 14.74
CA TYR A 328 19.13 -18.88 14.65
C TYR A 328 18.70 -18.57 13.20
N SER A 329 17.52 -19.04 12.81
CA SER A 329 16.71 -18.60 11.65
C SER A 329 15.49 -19.52 11.49
N GLY A 330 14.53 -19.16 10.65
CA GLY A 330 13.31 -19.96 10.48
C GLY A 330 13.53 -21.23 9.66
N THR A 331 12.88 -22.32 10.08
CA THR A 331 12.81 -23.58 9.32
C THR A 331 11.84 -23.43 8.14
N HIS A 332 12.20 -23.99 6.98
CA HIS A 332 11.28 -24.11 5.85
C HIS A 332 10.44 -25.38 5.99
N HIS A 333 9.15 -25.30 5.70
CA HIS A 333 8.21 -26.41 5.87
C HIS A 333 7.45 -26.74 4.59
N TYR A 334 7.34 -28.03 4.28
CA TYR A 334 6.58 -28.53 3.15
C TYR A 334 5.40 -29.37 3.66
N VAL A 335 4.18 -28.94 3.36
CA VAL A 335 2.95 -29.57 3.87
C VAL A 335 1.94 -29.83 2.76
N GLU A 336 1.00 -30.76 3.00
CA GLU A 336 -0.17 -31.01 2.13
C GLU A 336 -1.46 -30.79 2.91
N PHE A 337 -2.44 -30.17 2.26
CA PHE A 337 -3.81 -30.16 2.73
C PHE A 337 -4.76 -30.36 1.56
N ARG A 338 -5.63 -31.39 1.67
CA ARG A 338 -6.62 -31.76 0.65
C ARG A 338 -6.02 -31.90 -0.77
N GLY A 339 -4.81 -32.45 -0.86
CA GLY A 339 -4.08 -32.67 -2.11
C GLY A 339 -3.36 -31.45 -2.67
N VAL A 340 -3.55 -30.24 -2.13
CA VAL A 340 -2.76 -29.05 -2.46
C VAL A 340 -1.49 -29.03 -1.61
N ARG A 341 -0.36 -28.67 -2.22
CA ARG A 341 0.94 -28.55 -1.55
C ARG A 341 1.20 -27.11 -1.12
N PHE A 342 1.89 -26.95 0.01
CA PHE A 342 2.30 -25.66 0.54
C PHE A 342 3.79 -25.71 0.85
N ALA A 343 4.56 -24.84 0.20
CA ALA A 343 5.98 -24.62 0.49
C ALA A 343 6.11 -23.32 1.28
N LEU A 344 6.26 -23.46 2.60
CA LEU A 344 6.40 -22.35 3.53
C LEU A 344 7.88 -22.07 3.73
N PHE A 345 8.38 -21.06 3.02
CA PHE A 345 9.65 -20.44 3.36
C PHE A 345 9.49 -19.70 4.68
N SER A 346 10.61 -19.47 5.39
CA SER A 346 10.60 -18.64 6.58
C SER A 346 10.40 -17.17 6.14
N LEU A 347 11.47 -16.39 6.12
CA LEU A 347 11.43 -15.02 5.60
C LEU A 347 11.31 -15.00 4.08
N GLY A 348 12.01 -15.92 3.43
CA GLY A 348 12.13 -16.03 1.99
C GLY A 348 13.17 -17.09 1.63
N PRO A 349 13.38 -17.35 0.33
CA PRO A 349 14.44 -18.21 -0.14
C PRO A 349 15.79 -17.63 0.26
N TYR A 350 16.74 -18.49 0.63
CA TYR A 350 18.09 -18.07 1.07
C TYR A 350 18.10 -17.14 2.29
N ALA A 351 17.04 -17.19 3.11
CA ALA A 351 17.05 -16.51 4.40
C ALA A 351 18.29 -16.95 5.18
N PRO A 352 19.13 -16.00 5.64
CA PRO A 352 20.34 -16.37 6.36
C PRO A 352 19.98 -17.01 7.69
N SER A 353 20.91 -17.82 8.18
CA SER A 353 20.96 -18.28 9.56
C SER A 353 22.20 -17.75 10.26
N TYR A 354 22.13 -17.70 11.58
CA TYR A 354 23.14 -17.11 12.42
C TYR A 354 23.50 -18.02 13.58
N ASN A 355 24.79 -18.06 13.88
CA ASN A 355 25.32 -18.74 15.04
C ASN A 355 25.21 -17.77 16.23
N SER A 356 24.36 -18.07 17.19
CA SER A 356 24.13 -17.19 18.34
C SER A 356 25.39 -16.95 19.19
N ALA A 357 26.30 -17.93 19.24
CA ALA A 357 27.52 -17.87 20.03
C ALA A 357 28.60 -17.00 19.38
N THR A 358 28.75 -17.08 18.05
CA THR A 358 29.83 -16.40 17.32
C THR A 358 29.37 -15.17 16.54
N GLY A 359 28.07 -15.01 16.32
CA GLY A 359 27.50 -14.04 15.39
C GLY A 359 27.80 -14.33 13.91
N THR A 360 28.38 -15.50 13.60
CA THR A 360 28.64 -15.92 12.23
C THR A 360 27.32 -16.12 11.49
N ARG A 361 27.25 -15.66 10.24
CA ARG A 361 26.10 -15.78 9.35
C ARG A 361 26.40 -16.76 8.22
N ASP A 362 25.44 -17.59 7.81
CA ASP A 362 25.54 -18.37 6.57
C ASP A 362 24.75 -17.72 5.42
N ASN A 363 24.83 -18.35 4.24
CA ASN A 363 24.18 -17.80 3.07
C ASN A 363 22.77 -18.37 2.77
N GLY A 364 22.21 -19.21 3.65
CA GLY A 364 20.93 -19.89 3.42
C GLY A 364 20.89 -20.85 2.21
N VAL A 365 21.98 -21.01 1.45
CA VAL A 365 22.02 -21.85 0.23
C VAL A 365 21.87 -23.31 0.57
N ASP A 366 22.52 -23.78 1.65
CA ASP A 366 22.43 -25.16 2.10
C ASP A 366 20.99 -25.50 2.50
N GLN A 367 20.34 -24.63 3.28
CA GLN A 367 18.94 -24.77 3.68
C GLN A 367 18.00 -24.76 2.47
N GLN A 368 18.17 -23.80 1.57
CA GLN A 368 17.37 -23.69 0.35
C GLN A 368 17.49 -24.94 -0.52
N THR A 369 18.72 -25.39 -0.78
CA THR A 369 18.99 -26.57 -1.62
C THR A 369 18.36 -27.82 -1.02
N ALA A 370 18.50 -28.01 0.30
CA ALA A 370 17.87 -29.11 1.01
C ALA A 370 16.33 -29.04 0.91
N PHE A 371 15.75 -27.83 0.96
CA PHE A 371 14.31 -27.66 0.84
C PHE A 371 13.79 -27.92 -0.58
N GLU A 372 14.48 -27.43 -1.61
CA GLU A 372 14.12 -27.68 -3.01
C GLU A 372 14.10 -29.17 -3.34
N ALA A 373 15.02 -29.95 -2.75
CA ALA A 373 15.08 -31.40 -2.91
C ALA A 373 13.85 -32.14 -2.31
N LEU A 374 13.12 -31.51 -1.38
CA LEU A 374 11.91 -32.09 -0.76
C LEU A 374 10.64 -31.80 -1.57
N ILE A 375 10.66 -30.79 -2.46
CA ILE A 375 9.44 -30.26 -3.06
C ILE A 375 9.11 -31.01 -4.37
N ASP A 376 7.91 -31.57 -4.40
CA ASP A 376 7.31 -32.14 -5.61
C ASP A 376 6.73 -31.01 -6.48
N THR A 377 7.49 -30.59 -7.49
CA THR A 377 7.10 -29.51 -8.41
C THR A 377 6.05 -29.95 -9.44
N SER A 378 5.75 -31.25 -9.55
CA SER A 378 4.76 -31.74 -10.51
C SER A 378 3.32 -31.39 -10.13
N LYS A 379 3.10 -30.95 -8.88
CA LYS A 379 1.78 -30.64 -8.32
C LYS A 379 1.59 -29.14 -8.11
N PRO A 380 0.33 -28.65 -8.21
CA PRO A 380 0.03 -27.28 -7.86
C PRO A 380 0.46 -26.99 -6.42
N THR A 381 1.31 -25.98 -6.27
CA THR A 381 1.93 -25.62 -5.00
C THR A 381 1.70 -24.15 -4.69
N ILE A 382 1.24 -23.89 -3.46
CA ILE A 382 1.18 -22.55 -2.89
C ILE A 382 2.51 -22.29 -2.21
N ILE A 383 3.27 -21.34 -2.72
CA ILE A 383 4.50 -20.89 -2.11
C ILE A 383 4.19 -19.71 -1.19
N THR A 384 4.68 -19.77 0.04
CA THR A 384 4.53 -18.69 1.01
C THR A 384 5.89 -18.27 1.53
N ALA A 385 6.12 -16.96 1.58
CA ALA A 385 7.26 -16.33 2.23
C ALA A 385 6.79 -15.01 2.82
N HIS A 386 7.49 -14.48 3.80
CA HIS A 386 7.13 -13.16 4.32
C HIS A 386 7.50 -12.03 3.35
N TYR A 387 8.75 -12.01 2.88
CA TYR A 387 9.21 -11.02 1.93
C TYR A 387 8.56 -11.19 0.56
N THR A 388 8.40 -10.07 -0.13
CA THR A 388 7.99 -10.10 -1.54
C THR A 388 9.01 -10.85 -2.38
N TYR A 389 8.52 -11.43 -3.48
CA TYR A 389 9.38 -12.15 -4.42
C TYR A 389 10.54 -11.29 -4.97
N SER A 390 10.40 -9.96 -5.04
CA SER A 390 11.49 -9.05 -5.41
C SER A 390 12.29 -8.57 -4.19
N GLY A 391 11.63 -8.33 -3.06
CA GLY A 391 12.20 -7.70 -1.87
C GLY A 391 13.18 -8.56 -1.10
N TRP A 392 13.09 -9.90 -1.18
CA TRP A 392 14.04 -10.76 -0.47
C TRP A 392 15.50 -10.60 -0.95
N ARG A 393 15.71 -10.05 -2.16
CA ARG A 393 17.05 -9.70 -2.68
C ARG A 393 17.81 -8.77 -1.73
N SER A 394 17.14 -7.78 -1.18
CA SER A 394 17.76 -6.72 -0.36
C SER A 394 18.18 -7.22 1.02
N TYR A 395 17.52 -8.25 1.54
CA TYR A 395 17.83 -8.81 2.86
C TYR A 395 18.97 -9.84 2.81
N SER A 396 19.20 -10.44 1.64
CA SER A 396 19.91 -11.71 1.57
C SER A 396 21.44 -11.61 1.45
N TYR A 397 22.11 -10.64 0.80
CA TYR A 397 23.59 -10.56 0.83
C TYR A 397 24.17 -9.16 0.59
N PRO A 398 25.41 -8.90 1.04
CA PRO A 398 26.25 -7.83 0.50
C PRO A 398 26.51 -8.08 -0.99
N SER A 399 26.32 -7.04 -1.79
CA SER A 399 26.55 -6.90 -3.23
C SER A 399 27.40 -7.99 -3.93
N GLY A 400 26.82 -8.67 -4.93
CA GLY A 400 27.55 -9.45 -5.94
C GLY A 400 26.94 -10.82 -6.28
N SER A 401 26.72 -11.67 -5.28
CA SER A 401 26.22 -13.04 -5.48
C SER A 401 24.69 -13.17 -5.51
N THR A 402 23.97 -12.14 -5.07
CA THR A 402 22.49 -12.10 -4.98
C THR A 402 21.82 -12.37 -6.32
N ASN A 403 22.37 -11.83 -7.41
CA ASN A 403 21.72 -11.91 -8.72
C ASN A 403 21.74 -13.34 -9.28
N THR A 404 22.83 -14.08 -9.07
CA THR A 404 22.95 -15.48 -9.52
C THR A 404 22.01 -16.40 -8.75
N TYR A 405 21.97 -16.32 -7.42
CA TYR A 405 21.04 -17.13 -6.62
C TYR A 405 19.59 -16.80 -6.92
N TYR A 406 19.28 -15.52 -7.06
CA TYR A 406 17.94 -15.08 -7.45
C TYR A 406 17.54 -15.62 -8.82
N ASN A 407 18.40 -15.46 -9.84
CA ASN A 407 18.10 -15.93 -11.19
C ASN A 407 17.98 -17.45 -11.21
N ASN A 408 18.81 -18.17 -10.46
CA ASN A 408 18.70 -19.62 -10.29
C ASN A 408 17.36 -19.99 -9.65
N PHE A 409 16.95 -19.34 -8.57
CA PHE A 409 15.66 -19.63 -7.94
C PHE A 409 14.48 -19.31 -8.87
N LYS A 410 14.48 -18.11 -9.45
CA LYS A 410 13.45 -17.65 -10.38
C LYS A 410 13.32 -18.59 -11.58
N PHE A 411 14.40 -18.79 -12.32
CA PHE A 411 14.34 -19.47 -13.62
C PHE A 411 14.51 -20.98 -13.51
N ASN A 412 15.21 -21.50 -12.49
CA ASN A 412 15.42 -22.95 -12.37
C ASN A 412 14.48 -23.60 -11.38
N PHE A 413 14.03 -22.92 -10.33
CA PHE A 413 13.13 -23.52 -9.34
C PHE A 413 11.66 -23.23 -9.65
N LEU A 414 11.26 -21.96 -9.75
CA LEU A 414 9.85 -21.60 -9.98
C LEU A 414 9.31 -22.08 -11.34
N SER A 415 10.15 -22.19 -12.37
CA SER A 415 9.74 -22.66 -13.70
C SER A 415 9.34 -24.15 -13.73
N LYS A 416 9.78 -24.96 -12.76
CA LYS A 416 9.52 -26.41 -12.70
C LYS A 416 8.12 -26.76 -12.23
N PHE A 417 7.40 -25.79 -11.67
CA PHE A 417 6.10 -26.03 -11.06
C PHE A 417 4.97 -26.07 -12.09
N SER A 418 3.97 -26.90 -11.81
CA SER A 418 2.77 -26.97 -12.63
C SER A 418 2.00 -25.64 -12.65
N ALA A 419 1.24 -25.43 -13.73
CA ALA A 419 0.29 -24.33 -13.83
C ALA A 419 -0.66 -24.30 -12.61
N GLY A 420 -1.05 -23.08 -12.20
CA GLY A 420 -1.86 -22.85 -11.01
C GLY A 420 -1.06 -22.72 -9.71
N SER A 421 0.25 -22.97 -9.73
CA SER A 421 1.12 -22.61 -8.60
C SER A 421 1.28 -21.10 -8.49
N ALA A 422 1.43 -20.59 -7.27
CA ALA A 422 1.46 -19.15 -7.01
C ALA A 422 2.30 -18.82 -5.77
N TRP A 423 2.75 -17.57 -5.71
CA TRP A 423 3.53 -17.02 -4.60
C TRP A 423 2.64 -16.08 -3.77
N PHE A 424 2.61 -16.27 -2.46
CA PHE A 424 1.92 -15.40 -1.52
C PHE A 424 2.89 -14.85 -0.48
N ASN A 425 2.78 -13.55 -0.19
CA ASN A 425 3.66 -12.87 0.77
C ASN A 425 2.98 -11.67 1.44
N GLY A 426 3.67 -11.03 2.38
CA GLY A 426 3.23 -9.81 3.06
C GLY A 426 4.31 -8.73 3.02
N HIS A 427 4.71 -8.22 4.18
CA HIS A 427 5.85 -7.32 4.40
C HIS A 427 5.67 -5.87 3.92
N THR A 428 5.07 -5.63 2.75
CA THR A 428 4.93 -4.25 2.22
C THR A 428 3.72 -3.51 2.76
N HIS A 429 2.86 -4.20 3.52
CA HIS A 429 1.61 -3.66 4.06
C HIS A 429 0.63 -3.17 2.96
N THR A 430 0.89 -3.50 1.70
CA THR A 430 0.21 -2.97 0.53
C THR A 430 -0.11 -4.10 -0.43
N GLU A 431 -1.34 -4.11 -0.96
CA GLU A 431 -1.73 -5.14 -1.92
C GLU A 431 -0.94 -4.99 -3.23
N HIS A 432 -0.27 -6.05 -3.65
CA HIS A 432 0.33 -6.15 -4.98
C HIS A 432 -0.02 -7.47 -5.65
N ARG A 433 -0.18 -7.42 -6.98
CA ARG A 433 -0.46 -8.59 -7.82
C ARG A 433 0.39 -8.51 -9.07
N THR A 434 1.40 -9.36 -9.17
CA THR A 434 2.39 -9.28 -10.24
C THR A 434 2.67 -10.66 -10.83
N SER A 435 2.69 -10.76 -12.16
CA SER A 435 3.21 -11.95 -12.83
C SER A 435 4.73 -11.99 -12.69
N ILE A 436 5.28 -13.13 -12.28
CA ILE A 436 6.73 -13.30 -12.21
C ILE A 436 7.24 -13.61 -13.62
N SER A 437 7.86 -12.62 -14.27
CA SER A 437 8.38 -12.73 -15.64
C SER A 437 9.24 -13.99 -15.83
N GLY A 438 9.05 -14.70 -16.95
CA GLY A 438 9.76 -15.95 -17.25
C GLY A 438 9.28 -17.18 -16.48
N THR A 439 8.17 -17.08 -15.75
CA THR A 439 7.54 -18.21 -15.04
C THR A 439 6.02 -18.20 -15.26
N ASN A 440 5.36 -19.28 -14.85
CA ASN A 440 3.89 -19.34 -14.81
C ASN A 440 3.30 -18.81 -13.50
N PHE A 441 4.12 -18.20 -12.62
CA PHE A 441 3.68 -17.75 -11.31
C PHE A 441 3.06 -16.37 -11.36
N LYS A 442 2.05 -16.22 -10.50
CA LYS A 442 1.60 -14.92 -10.01
C LYS A 442 2.02 -14.79 -8.56
N ALA A 443 2.55 -13.62 -8.23
CA ALA A 443 2.83 -13.19 -6.86
C ALA A 443 1.68 -12.33 -6.35
N TYR A 444 1.25 -12.62 -5.13
CA TYR A 444 0.21 -11.92 -4.40
C TYR A 444 0.77 -11.44 -3.07
N THR A 445 0.93 -10.13 -2.94
CA THR A 445 1.32 -9.49 -1.67
C THR A 445 0.05 -9.06 -0.95
N ALA A 446 -0.17 -9.60 0.24
CA ALA A 446 -1.35 -9.29 1.03
C ALA A 446 -1.30 -7.82 1.49
N PRO A 447 -2.45 -7.10 1.44
CA PRO A 447 -2.54 -5.82 2.13
C PRO A 447 -2.39 -6.00 3.64
N TYR A 448 -2.02 -4.92 4.32
CA TYR A 448 -2.03 -4.90 5.77
C TYR A 448 -3.46 -5.14 6.28
N PRO A 449 -3.68 -6.04 7.25
CA PRO A 449 -5.01 -6.26 7.81
C PRO A 449 -5.54 -5.03 8.55
N TRP A 450 -4.65 -4.15 8.97
CA TRP A 450 -4.96 -2.99 9.78
C TRP A 450 -5.07 -1.71 8.96
N ALA A 451 -5.69 -0.71 9.56
CA ALA A 451 -5.74 0.61 9.02
C ALA A 451 -4.37 1.29 9.12
N LYS A 452 -3.65 1.44 8.01
CA LYS A 452 -2.53 2.38 7.91
C LYS A 452 -3.02 3.68 7.29
N LYS A 453 -2.52 4.81 7.79
CA LYS A 453 -2.74 6.11 7.16
C LYS A 453 -2.20 6.06 5.74
N GLY A 454 -3.06 6.33 4.75
CA GLY A 454 -2.68 6.34 3.33
C GLY A 454 -2.70 4.98 2.62
N SER A 455 -2.94 3.84 3.30
CA SER A 455 -3.15 2.57 2.59
C SER A 455 -4.63 2.38 2.23
N GLU A 456 -4.91 2.27 0.94
CA GLU A 456 -6.29 2.13 0.43
C GLU A 456 -6.83 0.70 0.61
N ALA A 457 -5.95 -0.30 0.58
CA ALA A 457 -6.29 -1.70 0.76
C ALA A 457 -5.97 -2.14 2.19
N LYS A 458 -7.02 -2.43 2.97
CA LYS A 458 -6.93 -3.19 4.23
C LYS A 458 -7.54 -4.55 3.96
N GLY A 459 -6.91 -5.64 4.37
CA GLY A 459 -7.48 -6.91 4.00
C GLY A 459 -6.70 -8.16 4.28
N PHE A 460 -7.22 -9.21 3.69
CA PHE A 460 -6.58 -10.50 3.49
C PHE A 460 -7.14 -11.08 2.18
N PHE A 461 -6.51 -12.13 1.66
CA PHE A 461 -7.00 -12.80 0.47
C PHE A 461 -7.90 -13.99 0.83
N ALA A 462 -9.05 -14.08 0.17
CA ALA A 462 -9.76 -15.32 -0.03
C ALA A 462 -9.34 -15.94 -1.36
N VAL A 463 -8.82 -17.16 -1.31
CA VAL A 463 -8.26 -17.85 -2.46
C VAL A 463 -9.04 -19.13 -2.71
N GLN A 464 -9.60 -19.26 -3.91
CA GLN A 464 -10.16 -20.51 -4.38
C GLN A 464 -9.02 -21.37 -4.94
N ILE A 465 -8.76 -22.50 -4.29
CA ILE A 465 -7.69 -23.43 -4.68
C ILE A 465 -8.24 -24.82 -4.94
N SER A 466 -7.60 -25.55 -5.85
CA SER A 466 -7.94 -26.93 -6.22
C SER A 466 -6.66 -27.78 -6.32
N PRO A 467 -6.68 -29.06 -5.89
CA PRO A 467 -5.54 -29.96 -6.04
C PRO A 467 -5.20 -30.25 -7.51
N THR A 468 -6.15 -30.10 -8.44
CA THR A 468 -5.91 -30.35 -9.88
C THR A 468 -5.65 -29.08 -10.69
N LYS A 469 -6.06 -27.91 -10.19
CA LYS A 469 -5.94 -26.63 -10.92
C LYS A 469 -5.05 -25.59 -10.24
N GLY A 470 -4.66 -25.80 -8.98
CA GLY A 470 -3.97 -24.78 -8.18
C GLY A 470 -4.87 -23.60 -7.84
N VAL A 471 -4.33 -22.39 -7.91
CA VAL A 471 -5.07 -21.14 -7.69
C VAL A 471 -6.00 -20.85 -8.86
N ILE A 472 -7.31 -20.79 -8.56
CA ILE A 472 -8.37 -20.48 -9.52
C ILE A 472 -8.72 -18.99 -9.49
N GLU A 473 -8.97 -18.45 -8.28
CA GLU A 473 -9.37 -17.06 -8.08
C GLU A 473 -8.82 -16.52 -6.74
N VAL A 474 -8.44 -15.24 -6.73
CA VAL A 474 -7.99 -14.52 -5.53
C VAL A 474 -8.84 -13.26 -5.36
N LYS A 475 -9.58 -13.15 -4.25
CA LYS A 475 -10.35 -11.96 -3.88
C LYS A 475 -9.76 -11.31 -2.63
N THR A 476 -9.63 -9.98 -2.64
CA THR A 476 -9.33 -9.23 -1.42
C THR A 476 -10.60 -9.03 -0.64
N LEU A 477 -10.59 -9.42 0.63
CA LEU A 477 -11.68 -9.16 1.58
C LEU A 477 -11.18 -8.22 2.66
N LYS A 478 -12.05 -7.31 3.09
CA LYS A 478 -11.78 -6.45 4.24
C LYS A 478 -12.18 -7.19 5.51
N PRO A 479 -11.35 -7.18 6.56
CA PRO A 479 -11.74 -7.81 7.80
C PRO A 479 -12.89 -7.01 8.43
N GLU A 480 -13.96 -7.71 8.76
CA GLU A 480 -15.07 -7.15 9.53
C GLU A 480 -14.84 -7.42 11.02
N TYR A 481 -13.83 -6.79 11.61
CA TYR A 481 -13.73 -6.78 13.06
C TYR A 481 -14.49 -5.58 13.60
N TRP A 482 -15.38 -5.85 14.55
CA TRP A 482 -16.05 -4.79 15.28
C TRP A 482 -15.08 -4.20 16.31
N CYS A 483 -14.77 -2.94 16.13
CA CYS A 483 -14.22 -2.09 17.16
C CYS A 483 -15.16 -0.90 17.36
N LYS A 484 -15.18 -0.33 18.56
CA LYS A 484 -15.97 0.86 18.84
C LYS A 484 -15.42 2.01 17.99
N SER A 485 -16.29 2.62 17.20
CA SER A 485 -15.94 3.74 16.32
C SER A 485 -15.48 4.96 17.13
N LYS A 486 -14.69 5.84 16.50
CA LYS A 486 -14.29 7.13 17.05
C LYS A 486 -15.48 7.88 17.67
N GLY A 487 -15.30 8.41 18.87
CA GLY A 487 -16.31 9.13 19.66
C GLY A 487 -17.29 8.24 20.44
N SER A 488 -17.23 6.92 20.29
CA SER A 488 -17.99 5.98 21.11
C SER A 488 -17.49 6.02 22.55
N LEU A 489 -18.39 6.17 23.53
CA LEU A 489 -18.02 6.14 24.95
C LEU A 489 -17.41 4.79 25.33
N CYS A 490 -16.40 4.84 26.17
CA CYS A 490 -15.73 3.66 26.67
C CYS A 490 -15.26 3.85 28.12
N GLY A 491 -15.09 2.74 28.83
CA GLY A 491 -14.54 2.72 30.19
C GLY A 491 -13.08 2.27 30.17
N ILE A 492 -12.20 3.02 30.83
CA ILE A 492 -10.78 2.67 31.01
C ILE A 492 -10.69 1.29 31.67
N GLY A 493 -9.79 0.43 31.17
CA GLY A 493 -9.63 -0.95 31.64
C GLY A 493 -10.75 -1.93 31.26
N THR A 494 -11.86 -1.45 30.70
CA THR A 494 -13.02 -2.28 30.33
C THR A 494 -13.23 -2.27 28.81
N THR A 495 -14.09 -1.37 28.33
CA THR A 495 -14.50 -1.31 26.92
C THR A 495 -13.62 -0.42 26.06
N CYS A 496 -12.69 0.35 26.64
CA CYS A 496 -11.76 1.15 25.83
C CYS A 496 -10.74 0.31 25.06
N LYS A 497 -10.44 -0.92 25.53
CA LYS A 497 -9.63 -1.87 24.76
C LYS A 497 -10.31 -2.32 23.47
N ASP A 498 -11.60 -2.04 23.31
CA ASP A 498 -12.38 -2.41 22.13
C ASP A 498 -12.49 -1.28 21.11
N CYS A 499 -11.94 -0.10 21.39
CA CYS A 499 -11.91 1.00 20.46
C CYS A 499 -11.06 0.70 19.23
N CYS A 500 -11.46 1.25 18.09
CA CYS A 500 -10.63 1.25 16.90
C CYS A 500 -9.40 2.12 17.14
N LEU A 501 -8.28 1.79 16.48
CA LEU A 501 -7.14 2.71 16.42
C LEU A 501 -7.52 3.91 15.57
N ASP A 502 -7.40 5.09 16.15
CA ASP A 502 -7.56 6.36 15.46
C ASP A 502 -6.17 6.90 15.13
N TRP A 503 -5.89 7.03 13.84
CA TRP A 503 -4.63 7.53 13.32
C TRP A 503 -4.83 8.96 12.85
N ASP A 504 -4.12 9.92 13.45
CA ASP A 504 -4.10 11.30 12.97
C ASP A 504 -2.67 11.82 12.77
N SER A 505 -2.51 13.14 12.58
CA SER A 505 -1.19 13.77 12.42
C SER A 505 -0.36 13.82 13.70
N SER A 506 -0.96 13.60 14.88
CA SER A 506 -0.31 13.68 16.19
C SER A 506 0.07 12.33 16.79
N GLY A 507 -0.28 11.23 16.12
CA GLY A 507 0.07 9.88 16.52
C GLY A 507 -1.13 8.93 16.47
N THR A 508 -0.98 7.79 17.15
CA THR A 508 -2.02 6.78 17.27
C THR A 508 -2.64 6.87 18.67
N THR A 509 -3.95 7.06 18.76
CA THR A 509 -4.68 6.93 20.03
C THR A 509 -5.85 5.98 19.88
N ARG A 510 -6.03 5.11 20.87
CA ARG A 510 -7.17 4.19 20.93
C ARG A 510 -8.36 4.86 21.61
N TYR A 511 -8.12 5.70 22.60
CA TYR A 511 -9.13 6.42 23.35
C TYR A 511 -8.49 7.60 24.07
N GLU A 512 -9.27 8.63 24.33
CA GLU A 512 -8.86 9.71 25.21
C GLU A 512 -10.05 10.25 26.00
N TYR A 513 -9.78 11.12 26.96
CA TYR A 513 -10.84 11.85 27.63
C TYR A 513 -11.38 12.92 26.68
N TRP A 514 -12.63 12.80 26.26
CA TRP A 514 -13.29 13.78 25.41
C TRP A 514 -14.00 14.80 26.29
N TYR A 515 -13.50 16.04 26.28
CA TYR A 515 -14.06 17.13 27.06
C TYR A 515 -15.51 17.44 26.65
N SER A 516 -15.87 17.26 25.38
CA SER A 516 -17.24 17.47 24.88
C SER A 516 -18.23 16.45 25.44
N LYS A 517 -17.74 15.32 25.96
CA LYS A 517 -18.53 14.25 26.55
C LYS A 517 -18.35 14.14 28.06
N ALA A 518 -17.38 14.88 28.63
CA ALA A 518 -16.91 14.73 30.01
C ALA A 518 -16.61 13.26 30.40
N LEU A 519 -16.18 12.46 29.43
CA LEU A 519 -16.02 11.01 29.55
C LEU A 519 -14.94 10.52 28.59
N THR A 520 -14.39 9.34 28.87
CA THR A 520 -13.49 8.67 27.94
C THR A 520 -14.27 8.15 26.72
N ALA A 521 -13.75 8.42 25.53
CA ALA A 521 -14.30 7.94 24.28
C ALA A 521 -13.19 7.44 23.34
N CYS A 522 -13.59 6.61 22.38
CA CYS A 522 -12.68 6.02 21.41
C CYS A 522 -12.09 7.07 20.46
N GLY A 523 -10.80 6.93 20.14
CA GLY A 523 -10.05 7.83 19.26
C GLY A 523 -9.82 9.23 19.85
N LYS A 524 -9.21 10.11 19.04
CA LYS A 524 -8.93 11.49 19.41
C LYS A 524 -10.17 12.37 19.24
N GLU A 525 -10.46 13.21 20.22
CA GLU A 525 -11.47 14.24 20.15
C GLU A 525 -11.13 15.20 18.99
N PRO A 526 -12.08 15.45 18.06
CA PRO A 526 -11.92 16.49 17.08
C PRO A 526 -11.66 17.83 17.79
N CYS A 527 -10.62 18.55 17.36
CA CYS A 527 -10.32 19.83 17.98
C CYS A 527 -11.49 20.83 17.82
N TRP A 528 -11.65 21.71 18.79
CA TRP A 528 -12.75 22.66 18.85
C TRP A 528 -12.40 23.91 18.05
N GLY A 529 -13.29 24.29 17.14
CA GLY A 529 -13.14 25.50 16.33
C GLY A 529 -13.29 26.78 17.16
N ASP A 530 -12.83 27.88 16.57
CA ASP A 530 -12.84 29.20 17.20
C ASP A 530 -14.23 29.60 17.72
N GLY A 531 -14.27 30.21 18.89
CA GLY A 531 -15.48 30.63 19.59
C GLY A 531 -16.16 29.54 20.43
N THR A 532 -15.66 28.31 20.41
CA THR A 532 -16.14 27.25 21.31
C THR A 532 -15.74 27.58 22.75
N ILE A 533 -16.72 27.72 23.65
CA ILE A 533 -16.48 28.02 25.07
C ILE A 533 -15.71 26.87 25.71
N CYS A 534 -14.65 27.19 26.44
CA CYS A 534 -13.81 26.20 27.10
C CYS A 534 -13.32 26.69 28.46
N GLY A 535 -13.00 25.77 29.37
CA GLY A 535 -12.42 26.08 30.69
C GLY A 535 -10.91 26.05 30.64
N ILE A 536 -10.26 27.15 31.06
CA ILE A 536 -8.79 27.25 31.15
C ILE A 536 -8.23 26.08 31.97
N GLY A 537 -7.15 25.46 31.48
CA GLY A 537 -6.47 24.34 32.15
C GLY A 537 -7.18 22.98 32.02
N ASN A 538 -8.42 22.95 31.54
CA ASN A 538 -9.19 21.73 31.34
C ASN A 538 -9.56 21.58 29.86
N SER A 539 -10.80 21.95 29.50
CA SER A 539 -11.34 21.70 28.17
C SER A 539 -10.76 22.57 27.06
N CYS A 540 -10.04 23.65 27.39
CA CYS A 540 -9.35 24.44 26.36
C CYS A 540 -8.19 23.70 25.68
N ASN A 541 -7.71 22.58 26.24
CA ASN A 541 -6.72 21.73 25.57
C ASN A 541 -7.27 21.07 24.30
N ALA A 542 -8.60 21.03 24.14
CA ALA A 542 -9.25 20.53 22.93
C ALA A 542 -9.31 21.58 21.80
N CYS A 543 -8.96 22.85 22.04
CA CYS A 543 -9.06 23.88 21.01
C CYS A 543 -8.08 23.65 19.85
N CYS A 544 -8.53 23.87 18.60
CA CYS A 544 -7.64 23.79 17.43
C CYS A 544 -6.58 24.91 17.47
N ASN A 545 -7.01 26.12 17.85
CA ASN A 545 -6.17 27.29 18.06
C ASN A 545 -6.03 27.55 19.56
N SER A 546 -5.03 28.34 19.96
CA SER A 546 -4.90 28.77 21.35
C SER A 546 -6.18 29.47 21.83
N GLN A 547 -6.56 29.24 23.09
CA GLN A 547 -7.71 29.91 23.70
C GLN A 547 -7.41 31.36 24.02
N THR A 548 -8.42 32.23 23.93
CA THR A 548 -8.39 33.58 24.51
C THR A 548 -9.65 33.85 25.31
N TYR A 549 -9.64 34.86 26.17
CA TYR A 549 -10.88 35.38 26.75
C TYR A 549 -11.69 36.10 25.67
N TRP A 550 -12.96 35.70 25.49
CA TRP A 550 -13.88 36.34 24.55
C TRP A 550 -14.85 37.21 25.34
N TYR A 551 -14.74 38.52 25.16
CA TYR A 551 -15.56 39.51 25.84
C TYR A 551 -17.05 39.33 25.51
N GLY A 552 -17.38 38.90 24.29
CA GLY A 552 -18.77 38.70 23.85
C GLY A 552 -19.44 37.50 24.48
N LYS A 553 -18.64 36.59 25.04
CA LYS A 553 -19.11 35.39 25.75
C LYS A 553 -18.92 35.51 27.27
N ALA A 554 -18.22 36.55 27.72
CA ALA A 554 -17.75 36.70 29.10
C ALA A 554 -17.07 35.41 29.63
N PHE A 555 -16.37 34.71 28.74
CA PHE A 555 -15.75 33.42 29.03
C PHE A 555 -14.56 33.17 28.12
N THR A 556 -13.73 32.22 28.50
CA THR A 556 -12.68 31.72 27.63
C THR A 556 -13.27 30.91 26.48
N ALA A 557 -12.76 31.14 25.26
CA ALA A 557 -13.14 30.35 24.11
C ALA A 557 -11.92 30.04 23.23
N CYS A 558 -12.05 29.01 22.41
CA CYS A 558 -11.04 28.62 21.44
C CYS A 558 -10.78 29.74 20.43
N GLY A 559 -9.53 29.94 20.03
CA GLY A 559 -9.12 30.95 19.07
C GLY A 559 -9.24 32.38 19.59
N LYS A 560 -8.97 33.34 18.69
CA LYS A 560 -9.06 34.78 18.96
C LYS A 560 -10.46 35.29 18.64
N GLU A 561 -11.04 36.08 19.53
CA GLU A 561 -12.35 36.70 19.30
C GLU A 561 -12.31 37.59 18.04
N PRO A 562 -13.22 37.40 17.06
CA PRO A 562 -13.41 38.33 15.97
C PRO A 562 -13.75 39.71 16.52
N CYS A 563 -13.07 40.74 16.03
CA CYS A 563 -13.31 42.09 16.52
C CYS A 563 -14.74 42.56 16.18
N TRP A 564 -15.32 43.37 17.05
CA TRP A 564 -16.69 43.83 16.92
C TRP A 564 -16.82 44.96 15.91
N GLY A 565 -17.84 44.85 15.07
CA GLY A 565 -18.16 45.83 14.04
C GLY A 565 -18.64 47.16 14.64
N LYS A 566 -18.62 48.20 13.80
CA LYS A 566 -19.04 49.56 14.15
C LYS A 566 -20.42 49.60 14.82
N ASN A 567 -20.59 50.51 15.77
CA ASN A 567 -21.80 50.74 16.56
C ASN A 567 -22.24 49.57 17.46
N THR A 568 -21.43 48.51 17.62
CA THR A 568 -21.70 47.47 18.61
C THR A 568 -21.52 48.06 20.01
N ALA A 569 -22.56 47.97 20.85
CA ALA A 569 -22.51 48.44 22.23
C ALA A 569 -21.46 47.65 23.04
N CYS A 570 -20.63 48.36 23.80
CA CYS A 570 -19.53 47.78 24.55
C CYS A 570 -19.28 48.58 25.82
N GLY A 571 -18.71 47.99 26.87
CA GLY A 571 -18.34 48.66 28.12
C GLY A 571 -16.89 49.15 28.06
N ALA A 572 -16.68 50.45 28.28
CA ALA A 572 -15.35 51.05 28.35
C ALA A 572 -14.44 50.31 29.35
N GLY A 573 -13.20 50.02 28.95
CA GLY A 573 -12.21 49.31 29.77
C GLY A 573 -12.48 47.80 29.97
N THR A 574 -13.60 47.28 29.48
CA THR A 574 -13.93 45.85 29.54
C THR A 574 -14.20 45.32 28.13
N THR A 575 -15.46 45.24 27.71
CA THR A 575 -15.83 44.62 26.44
C THR A 575 -15.49 45.47 25.21
N CYS A 576 -15.25 46.78 25.37
CA CYS A 576 -14.79 47.61 24.25
C CYS A 576 -13.38 47.24 23.73
N ASN A 577 -12.62 46.41 24.46
CA ASN A 577 -11.34 45.88 23.98
C ASN A 577 -11.50 44.95 22.77
N ALA A 578 -12.71 44.45 22.51
CA ALA A 578 -13.03 43.65 21.34
C ALA A 578 -13.33 44.48 20.08
N CYS A 579 -13.48 45.81 20.15
CA CYS A 579 -13.82 46.63 18.98
C CYS A 579 -12.68 46.70 17.94
N CYS A 580 -12.98 46.54 16.65
CA CYS A 580 -11.97 46.54 15.58
C CYS A 580 -11.15 47.83 15.49
N ASN A 581 -11.80 48.98 15.68
CA ASN A 581 -11.21 50.31 15.50
C ASN A 581 -11.25 51.13 16.81
N GLY A 582 -11.30 50.45 17.96
CA GLY A 582 -11.56 51.07 19.26
C GLY A 582 -13.02 51.50 19.43
N TYR A 583 -13.30 52.32 20.46
CA TYR A 583 -14.66 52.69 20.86
C TYR A 583 -14.82 54.21 21.04
N HIS A 584 -16.06 54.69 21.06
CA HIS A 584 -16.43 56.07 21.39
C HIS A 584 -17.74 56.11 22.19
N TRP A 585 -17.98 57.22 22.90
CA TRP A 585 -19.26 57.45 23.57
C TRP A 585 -20.33 57.80 22.53
N SER A 586 -21.45 57.07 22.55
CA SER A 586 -22.61 57.37 21.70
C SER A 586 -23.71 58.01 22.54
N TRP A 587 -23.99 59.29 22.25
CA TRP A 587 -25.10 60.01 22.87
C TRP A 587 -26.47 59.46 22.47
N SER A 588 -26.60 58.84 21.29
CA SER A 588 -27.87 58.24 20.84
C SER A 588 -28.21 56.95 21.58
N HIS A 589 -27.20 56.23 22.09
CA HIS A 589 -27.38 55.00 22.85
C HIS A 589 -27.14 55.16 24.36
N PHE A 590 -26.69 56.35 24.80
CA PHE A 590 -26.23 56.61 26.17
C PHE A 590 -25.25 55.54 26.70
N PHE A 591 -24.41 55.02 25.80
CA PHE A 591 -23.45 53.96 26.09
C PHE A 591 -22.23 54.06 25.15
N THR A 592 -21.13 53.38 25.50
CA THR A 592 -19.98 53.26 24.59
C THR A 592 -20.26 52.27 23.47
N VAL A 593 -19.80 52.58 22.26
CA VAL A 593 -19.97 51.74 21.07
C VAL A 593 -18.67 51.66 20.27
N CYS A 594 -18.48 50.58 19.50
CA CYS A 594 -17.33 50.45 18.60
C CYS A 594 -17.34 51.51 17.49
N LYS A 595 -16.17 52.03 17.10
CA LYS A 595 -16.01 53.09 16.08
C LYS A 595 -16.35 52.66 14.66
#